data_AF-A0A972X105-F1
#
_entry.id   AF-A0A972X105-F1
#
_cell.length_a   1.000
_cell.length_b   1.000
_cell.length_c   1.000
_cell.angle_alpha   90.00
_cell.angle_beta   90.00
_cell.angle_gamma   90.00
#
_symmetry.space_group_name_H-M   'P 1'
#
loop_
_entity.id
_entity.type
_entity.pdbx_description
1 polymer ?
#
loop_
_entity_poly.entity_id
_entity_poly.type
_entity_poly.pdbx_seq_one_letter_code
_entity_poly.pdbx_strand_id
1 'polypeptide(L)'
;MSSPHKKNGPSEKKTLTKLCTHAKCKDAASSSGYCRMHYLANWKRIKLNKQLKAEARLNHFVDELAKKYPSNYLEKLKEGVESEEKFAEITKELDVESKEAAKETDSEFLERFLRVVKPGS
;
A
#
# COMPACT_ATOMS: atom_id res chain seq x y z
N MET A 1 24.04 -57.09 4.00
CA MET A 1 22.97 -56.53 3.14
C MET A 1 22.96 -55.03 3.35
N SER A 2 23.65 -54.28 2.50
CA SER A 2 23.87 -52.84 2.69
C SER A 2 22.90 -52.04 1.81
N SER A 3 21.96 -51.35 2.44
CA SER A 3 20.96 -50.51 1.77
C SER A 3 21.61 -49.29 1.10
N PRO A 4 21.27 -48.97 -0.16
CA PRO A 4 21.78 -47.77 -0.81
C PRO A 4 20.95 -46.54 -0.43
N HIS A 5 21.60 -45.53 0.14
CA HIS A 5 21.05 -44.21 0.39
C HIS A 5 20.72 -43.52 -0.94
N LYS A 6 19.42 -43.28 -1.18
CA LYS A 6 18.90 -42.50 -2.31
C LYS A 6 19.17 -41.02 -2.06
N LYS A 7 20.09 -40.43 -2.82
CA LYS A 7 20.41 -39.00 -2.75
C LYS A 7 19.32 -38.21 -3.49
N ASN A 8 18.54 -37.42 -2.75
CA ASN A 8 17.57 -36.50 -3.33
C ASN A 8 18.32 -35.26 -3.85
N GLY A 9 18.34 -35.08 -5.18
CA GLY A 9 18.90 -33.90 -5.83
C GLY A 9 18.04 -32.64 -5.57
N PRO A 10 18.62 -31.43 -5.72
CA PRO A 10 17.92 -30.18 -5.48
C PRO A 10 16.81 -30.00 -6.52
N SER A 11 15.56 -29.82 -6.07
CA SER A 11 14.44 -29.55 -6.97
C SER A 11 14.61 -28.17 -7.60
N GLU A 12 14.82 -28.12 -8.92
CA GLU A 12 14.79 -26.87 -9.69
C GLU A 12 13.46 -26.15 -9.48
N LYS A 13 13.51 -24.97 -8.85
CA LYS A 13 12.37 -24.08 -8.72
C LYS A 13 12.05 -23.54 -10.12
N LYS A 14 11.10 -24.14 -10.84
CA LYS A 14 10.54 -23.60 -12.08
C LYS A 14 9.95 -22.21 -11.81
N THR A 15 10.70 -21.17 -12.10
CA THR A 15 10.21 -19.79 -12.16
C THR A 15 9.20 -19.71 -13.31
N LEU A 16 7.91 -19.70 -12.98
CA LEU A 16 6.85 -19.52 -13.96
C LEU A 16 6.88 -18.07 -14.46
N THR A 17 7.65 -17.82 -15.52
CA THR A 17 7.75 -16.51 -16.15
C THR A 17 6.39 -16.17 -16.77
N LYS A 18 5.70 -15.18 -16.20
CA LYS A 18 4.42 -14.69 -16.71
C LYS A 18 4.65 -14.01 -18.07
N LEU A 19 3.83 -14.33 -19.06
CA LEU A 19 3.87 -13.70 -20.38
C LEU A 19 3.12 -12.36 -20.38
N CYS A 20 3.47 -11.49 -21.32
CA CYS A 20 2.79 -10.22 -21.54
C CYS A 20 1.30 -10.44 -21.83
N THR A 21 0.43 -9.65 -21.18
CA THR A 21 -1.03 -9.67 -21.40
C THR A 21 -1.46 -9.07 -22.74
N HIS A 22 -0.58 -8.36 -23.44
CA HIS A 22 -0.93 -7.76 -24.74
C HIS A 22 -1.13 -8.84 -25.81
N ALA A 23 -2.14 -8.66 -26.67
CA ALA A 23 -2.51 -9.65 -27.67
C ALA A 23 -1.31 -9.99 -28.57
N LYS A 24 -1.07 -11.30 -28.76
CA LYS A 24 0.01 -11.84 -29.60
C LYS A 24 1.44 -11.48 -29.15
N CYS A 25 1.63 -10.87 -27.98
CA CYS A 25 2.97 -10.63 -27.43
C CYS A 25 3.44 -11.87 -26.66
N LYS A 26 4.60 -12.42 -27.06
CA LYS A 26 5.22 -13.59 -26.42
C LYS A 26 6.36 -13.22 -25.47
N ASP A 27 6.59 -11.92 -25.27
CA ASP A 27 7.64 -11.44 -24.38
C ASP A 27 7.28 -11.72 -22.92
N ALA A 28 8.31 -11.87 -22.09
CA ALA A 28 8.15 -11.96 -20.65
C ALA A 28 7.55 -10.66 -20.08
N ALA A 29 6.54 -10.79 -19.22
CA ALA A 29 5.99 -9.67 -18.49
C ALA A 29 7.00 -9.20 -17.44
N SER A 30 7.34 -7.91 -17.47
CA SER A 30 8.23 -7.29 -16.48
C SER A 30 7.43 -6.61 -15.37
N SER A 31 6.35 -5.89 -15.72
CA SER A 31 5.66 -5.02 -14.77
C SER A 31 4.17 -4.94 -15.08
N SER A 32 3.32 -5.08 -14.06
CA SER A 32 1.85 -5.04 -14.17
C SER A 32 1.24 -5.96 -15.24
N GLY A 33 1.91 -7.09 -15.53
CA GLY A 33 1.46 -8.06 -16.53
C GLY A 33 1.87 -7.74 -17.98
N TYR A 34 2.58 -6.64 -18.24
CA TYR A 34 3.07 -6.29 -19.58
C TYR A 34 4.58 -6.47 -19.68
N CYS A 35 5.08 -6.74 -20.89
CA CYS A 35 6.50 -6.60 -21.20
C CYS A 35 6.91 -5.12 -21.17
N ARG A 36 8.23 -4.84 -21.20
CA ARG A 36 8.75 -3.48 -21.06
C ARG A 36 8.14 -2.50 -22.06
N MET A 37 8.06 -2.89 -23.33
CA MET A 37 7.51 -2.05 -24.40
C MET A 37 6.02 -1.79 -24.21
N HIS A 38 5.22 -2.82 -23.96
CA HIS A 38 3.78 -2.65 -23.77
C HIS A 38 3.42 -1.96 -22.46
N TYR A 39 4.25 -2.07 -21.42
CA TYR A 39 4.12 -1.27 -20.21
C TYR A 39 4.27 0.23 -20.52
N LEU A 40 5.31 0.60 -21.27
CA LEU A 40 5.54 1.97 -21.70
C LEU A 40 4.46 2.47 -22.66
N ALA A 41 3.90 1.63 -23.52
CA ALA A 41 2.78 2.03 -24.38
C ALA A 41 1.48 2.27 -23.57
N ASN A 42 1.23 1.46 -22.53
CA ASN A 42 0.01 1.50 -21.75
C ASN A 42 0.11 2.32 -20.45
N TRP A 43 1.24 2.99 -20.20
CA TRP A 43 1.55 3.58 -18.89
C TRP A 43 0.50 4.57 -18.38
N LYS A 44 -0.03 5.43 -19.26
CA LYS A 44 -1.08 6.41 -18.89
C LYS A 44 -2.34 5.68 -18.40
N ARG A 45 -2.77 4.66 -19.12
CA ARG A 45 -3.93 3.83 -18.76
C ARG A 45 -3.69 3.05 -17.48
N ILE A 46 -2.50 2.48 -17.31
CA ILE A 46 -2.11 1.76 -16.08
C ILE A 46 -2.15 2.72 -14.88
N LYS A 47 -1.64 3.94 -15.02
CA LYS A 47 -1.65 4.96 -13.97
C LYS A 47 -3.08 5.40 -13.62
N LEU A 48 -3.91 5.69 -14.63
CA LEU A 48 -5.31 6.05 -14.44
C LEU A 48 -6.09 4.94 -13.70
N ASN A 49 -5.94 3.69 -14.15
CA ASN A 49 -6.59 2.56 -13.49
C ASN A 49 -6.13 2.35 -12.04
N LYS A 50 -4.87 2.67 -11.71
CA LYS A 50 -4.39 2.64 -10.33
C LYS A 50 -5.03 3.73 -9.49
N GLN A 51 -5.17 4.94 -10.01
CA GLN A 51 -5.84 6.05 -9.32
C GLN A 51 -7.31 5.74 -9.07
N LEU A 52 -8.05 5.30 -10.09
CA LEU A 52 -9.46 4.91 -9.94
C LEU A 52 -9.66 3.79 -8.90
N LYS A 53 -8.75 2.81 -8.86
CA LYS A 53 -8.80 1.75 -7.84
C LYS A 53 -8.50 2.27 -6.44
N ALA A 54 -7.60 3.25 -6.31
CA ALA A 54 -7.30 3.86 -5.02
C ALA A 54 -8.49 4.67 -4.51
N GLU A 55 -9.10 5.47 -5.39
CA GLU A 55 -10.31 6.23 -5.10
C GLU A 55 -11.48 5.31 -4.70
N ALA A 56 -11.74 4.24 -5.47
CA ALA A 56 -12.78 3.28 -5.13
C ALA A 56 -12.56 2.60 -3.77
N ARG A 57 -11.31 2.29 -3.41
CA ARG A 57 -10.97 1.74 -2.09
C ARG A 57 -11.19 2.75 -0.98
N LEU A 58 -10.84 4.02 -1.20
CA LEU A 58 -11.07 5.08 -0.24
C LEU A 58 -12.58 5.29 -0.02
N ASN A 59 -13.36 5.38 -1.10
CA ASN A 59 -14.81 5.53 -1.02
C ASN A 59 -15.45 4.36 -0.27
N HIS A 60 -15.06 3.12 -0.58
CA HIS A 60 -15.54 1.96 0.18
C HIS A 60 -15.17 2.05 1.67
N PHE A 61 -13.97 2.53 2.00
CA PHE A 61 -13.57 2.71 3.39
C PHE A 61 -14.41 3.78 4.10
N VAL A 62 -14.68 4.90 3.44
CA VAL A 62 -15.57 5.96 3.94
C VAL A 62 -16.98 5.43 4.14
N ASP A 63 -17.51 4.65 3.18
CA ASP A 63 -18.83 4.04 3.28
C ASP A 63 -18.91 3.06 4.45
N GLU A 64 -17.89 2.23 4.65
CA GLU A 64 -17.83 1.32 5.80
C GLU A 64 -17.73 2.05 7.13
N LEU A 65 -17.00 3.18 7.19
CA LEU A 65 -16.98 4.04 8.37
C LEU A 65 -18.36 4.68 8.62
N ALA A 66 -19.00 5.21 7.57
CA ALA A 66 -20.32 5.82 7.67
C ALA A 66 -21.41 4.81 8.10
N LYS A 67 -21.31 3.55 7.65
CA LYS A 67 -22.22 2.47 8.10
C LYS A 67 -21.99 2.08 9.56
N LYS A 68 -20.72 2.02 10.00
CA LYS A 68 -20.36 1.62 11.37
C LYS A 68 -20.68 2.71 12.40
N TYR A 69 -20.71 3.97 11.98
CA TYR A 69 -20.93 5.11 12.84
C TYR A 69 -22.05 6.01 12.29
N PRO A 70 -23.32 5.66 12.55
CA PRO A 70 -24.46 6.42 12.03
C PRO A 70 -24.50 7.82 12.66
N SER A 71 -24.74 8.84 11.81
CA SER A 71 -25.06 10.28 12.05
C SER A 71 -24.45 11.00 13.26
N ASN A 72 -24.58 10.47 14.47
CA ASN A 72 -24.04 11.02 15.71
C ASN A 72 -22.52 11.27 15.68
N TYR A 73 -21.72 10.42 15.03
CA TYR A 73 -20.27 10.64 14.93
C TYR A 73 -19.90 11.66 13.86
N LEU A 74 -20.67 11.74 12.78
CA LEU A 74 -20.48 12.78 11.75
C LEU A 74 -20.84 14.16 12.28
N GLU A 75 -21.88 14.25 13.12
CA GLU A 75 -22.23 15.49 13.83
C GLU A 75 -21.17 15.88 14.85
N LYS A 76 -20.65 14.93 15.64
CA LYS A 76 -19.53 15.19 16.55
C LYS A 76 -18.24 15.58 15.83
N LEU A 77 -17.94 14.96 14.69
CA LEU A 77 -16.81 15.35 13.84
C LEU A 77 -17.02 16.73 13.23
N LYS A 78 -18.24 17.05 12.77
CA LYS A 78 -18.59 18.37 12.27
C LYS A 78 -18.45 19.43 13.36
N GLU A 79 -18.98 19.19 14.56
CA GLU A 79 -18.83 20.08 15.71
C GLU A 79 -17.36 20.25 16.14
N GLY A 80 -16.57 19.17 16.09
CA GLY A 80 -15.13 19.23 16.35
C GLY A 80 -14.35 19.97 15.26
N VAL A 81 -14.77 19.94 14.00
CA VAL A 81 -14.10 20.68 12.92
C VAL A 81 -14.54 22.15 12.86
N GLU A 82 -15.78 22.45 13.26
CA GLU A 82 -16.32 23.83 13.29
C GLU A 82 -15.75 24.66 14.46
N SER A 83 -15.31 24.05 15.58
CA SER A 83 -14.59 24.77 16.62
C SER A 83 -13.42 24.00 17.23
N GLU A 84 -12.26 24.66 17.26
CA GLU A 84 -10.99 24.12 17.78
C GLU A 84 -11.07 23.76 19.28
N GLU A 85 -11.92 24.46 20.03
CA GLU A 85 -12.19 24.17 21.45
C GLU A 85 -12.95 22.85 21.64
N LYS A 86 -14.00 22.62 20.85
CA LYS A 86 -14.77 21.37 20.89
C LYS A 86 -13.94 20.20 20.36
N PHE A 87 -13.06 20.45 19.38
CA PHE A 87 -12.09 19.46 18.91
C PHE A 87 -11.21 18.96 20.05
N ALA A 88 -10.63 19.87 20.82
CA ALA A 88 -9.73 19.55 21.93
C ALA A 88 -10.45 18.78 23.05
N GLU A 89 -11.71 19.12 23.31
CA GLU A 89 -12.56 18.43 24.29
C GLU A 89 -12.93 17.00 23.85
N ILE A 90 -13.37 16.82 22.60
CA ILE A 90 -13.68 15.50 22.01
C ILE A 90 -12.43 14.61 21.94
N THR A 91 -11.28 15.20 21.59
CA THR A 91 -10.00 14.47 21.52
C THR A 91 -9.55 13.99 22.90
N LYS A 92 -9.79 14.79 23.95
CA LYS A 92 -9.56 14.40 25.36
C LYS A 92 -10.54 13.34 25.84
N GLU A 93 -11.82 13.43 25.49
CA GLU A 93 -12.85 12.44 25.86
C GLU A 93 -12.58 11.06 25.24
N LEU A 94 -12.08 11.04 24.00
CA LEU A 94 -11.76 9.80 23.28
C LEU A 94 -10.43 9.15 23.70
N ASP A 95 -9.71 9.72 24.68
CA ASP A 95 -8.36 9.30 25.09
C ASP A 95 -7.44 9.06 23.90
N VAL A 96 -7.62 9.85 22.84
CA VAL A 96 -6.66 9.89 21.74
C VAL A 96 -5.48 10.63 22.31
N GLU A 97 -4.55 9.86 22.88
CA GLU A 97 -3.25 10.36 23.27
C GLU A 97 -2.63 10.90 21.99
N SER A 98 -2.80 12.22 21.77
CA SER A 98 -1.91 13.03 20.97
C SER A 98 -0.56 12.87 21.64
N LYS A 99 0.10 11.75 21.37
CA LYS A 99 1.54 11.72 21.35
C LYS A 99 1.86 12.83 20.38
N GLU A 100 2.17 13.99 20.93
CA GLU A 100 3.09 14.95 20.36
C GLU A 100 4.43 14.22 20.20
N ALA A 101 4.43 13.14 19.40
CA ALA A 101 5.58 12.74 18.67
C ALA A 101 5.84 13.96 17.82
N ALA A 102 6.80 14.76 18.27
CA ALA A 102 7.38 15.86 17.53
C ALA A 102 7.31 15.47 16.06
N LYS A 103 6.57 16.25 15.26
CA LYS A 103 6.33 15.97 13.85
C LYS A 103 7.70 15.76 13.22
N GLU A 104 8.13 14.50 13.09
CA GLU A 104 9.39 14.14 12.50
C GLU A 104 9.24 14.66 11.07
N THR A 105 10.01 15.70 10.76
CA THR A 105 9.90 16.33 9.45
C THR A 105 10.17 15.26 8.40
N ASP A 106 9.53 15.35 7.23
CA ASP A 106 9.75 14.37 6.16
C ASP A 106 11.25 14.19 5.85
N SER A 107 12.08 15.21 6.09
CA SER A 107 13.55 15.12 6.04
C SER A 107 14.18 14.23 7.11
N GLU A 108 13.74 14.31 8.36
CA GLU A 108 14.26 13.50 9.46
C GLU A 108 13.91 12.01 9.28
N PHE A 109 12.68 11.74 8.82
CA PHE A 109 12.26 10.38 8.46
C PHE A 109 13.11 9.81 7.32
N LEU A 110 13.37 10.61 6.27
CA LEU A 110 14.16 10.18 5.11
C LEU A 110 15.62 9.93 5.48
N GLU A 111 16.23 10.77 6.32
CA GLU A 111 17.59 10.55 6.81
C GLU A 111 17.72 9.26 7.61
N ARG A 112 16.78 9.01 8.52
CA ARG A 112 16.75 7.77 9.31
C ARG A 112 16.60 6.56 8.42
N PHE A 113 15.71 6.63 7.44
CA PHE A 113 15.51 5.55 6.47
C PHE A 113 16.76 5.29 5.62
N LEU A 114 17.44 6.34 5.14
CA LEU A 114 18.68 6.23 4.36
C LEU A 114 19.84 5.62 5.18
N ARG A 115 19.91 5.90 6.49
CA ARG A 115 20.88 5.26 7.40
C ARG A 115 20.64 3.75 7.53
N VAL A 116 19.37 3.32 7.55
CA VAL A 116 19.00 1.90 7.63
C VAL A 116 19.24 1.17 6.30
N VAL A 117 19.06 1.86 5.16
CA VAL A 117 19.10 1.28 3.82
C VAL A 117 20.47 1.40 3.14
N LYS A 118 21.50 1.95 3.82
CA LYS A 118 22.89 1.92 3.33
C LYS A 118 23.71 0.81 4.00
N PRO A 119 23.61 -0.46 3.56
CA PRO A 119 24.68 -1.40 3.79
C PRO A 119 25.82 -1.06 2.82
N GLY A 120 26.99 -0.68 3.35
CA GLY A 120 28.28 -0.73 2.66
C GLY A 120 28.44 0.17 1.42
N SER A 121 29.20 1.25 1.58
CA SER A 121 30.11 1.66 0.51
C SER A 121 31.27 0.67 0.41
#